data_AF-A0A535PB27-F1
#
_entry.id   AF-A0A535PB27-F1
#
_cell.length_a   1.000
_cell.length_b   1.000
_cell.length_c   1.000
_cell.angle_alpha   90.00
_cell.angle_beta   90.00
_cell.angle_gamma   90.00
#
_symmetry.space_group_name_H-M   'P 1'
#
loop_
_entity.id
_entity.type
_entity.pdbx_description
1 polymer ?
#
loop_
_entity_poly.entity_id
_entity_poly.type
_entity_poly.pdbx_seq_one_letter_code
_entity_poly.pdbx_strand_id
1 'polypeptide(L)' 'MGYNTSEPEKKAEISCPFCGSTNTELLSLFGQQLLTVQYYCNSCHTPFERVKDDDVLEDYAARKESQQ' A
#
# COMPACT_ATOMS: atom_id res chain seq x y z
N MET A 1 27.87 -13.55 -0.96
CA MET A 1 27.08 -12.81 -1.97
C MET A 1 26.26 -11.78 -1.22
N GLY A 2 26.59 -10.50 -1.34
CA GLY A 2 25.89 -9.41 -0.65
C GLY A 2 24.80 -8.85 -1.55
N TYR A 3 23.56 -8.77 -1.05
CA TYR A 3 22.53 -7.99 -1.71
C TYR A 3 22.56 -6.59 -1.11
N ASN A 4 23.14 -5.66 -1.87
CA ASN A 4 22.88 -4.25 -1.68
C ASN A 4 21.56 -3.99 -2.42
N THR A 5 20.43 -3.99 -1.71
CA THR A 5 19.14 -3.58 -2.27
C THR A 5 18.84 -2.21 -1.71
N SER A 6 19.51 -1.21 -2.29
CA SER A 6 19.13 0.19 -2.19
C SER A 6 18.10 0.46 -3.29
N GLU A 7 16.91 -0.11 -3.16
CA GLU A 7 15.81 0.16 -4.09
C GLU A 7 14.73 0.96 -3.39
N PRO A 8 14.31 2.08 -4.00
CA PRO A 8 13.53 3.10 -3.34
C PRO A 8 12.20 2.51 -2.93
N GLU A 9 11.82 2.78 -1.69
CA GLU A 9 10.49 2.67 -1.13
C GLU A 9 9.51 3.22 -2.17
N LYS A 10 8.96 2.35 -3.03
CA LYS A 10 7.94 2.71 -4.02
C LYS A 10 6.68 2.91 -3.20
N LYS A 11 6.63 4.04 -2.50
CA LYS A 11 5.45 4.53 -1.81
C LYS A 11 4.45 4.75 -2.93
N ALA A 12 3.65 3.74 -3.23
CA ALA A 12 2.65 3.82 -4.27
C ALA A 12 1.81 5.06 -3.95
N GLU A 13 1.96 6.11 -4.75
CA GLU A 13 1.32 7.41 -4.51
C GLU A 13 -0.16 7.26 -4.89
N ILE A 14 -0.90 6.54 -4.04
CA ILE A 14 -2.31 6.27 -4.27
C ILE A 14 -3.06 7.56 -4.01
N SER A 15 -3.71 8.07 -5.06
CA SER A 15 -4.62 9.21 -4.94
C SER A 15 -5.98 8.77 -4.43
N CYS A 16 -6.52 9.50 -3.46
CA CYS A 16 -7.84 9.25 -2.91
C CYS A 16 -8.92 9.55 -3.98
N PRO A 17 -9.81 8.60 -4.30
CA PRO A 17 -10.86 8.81 -5.31
C PRO A 17 -11.95 9.80 -4.85
N PHE A 18 -12.03 10.11 -3.55
CA PHE A 18 -13.05 11.00 -2.99
C PHE A 18 -12.63 12.47 -3.03
N CYS A 19 -11.38 12.78 -2.67
CA CYS A 19 -10.89 14.15 -2.55
C CYS A 19 -9.70 14.48 -3.47
N GLY A 20 -9.14 13.48 -4.15
CA GLY A 20 -7.96 13.64 -5.01
C GLY A 20 -6.63 13.80 -4.26
N SER A 21 -6.62 13.75 -2.92
CA SER A 21 -5.38 13.88 -2.15
C SER A 21 -4.49 12.65 -2.32
N THR A 22 -3.19 12.87 -2.46
CA THR A 22 -2.15 11.83 -2.45
C THR A 22 -1.72 11.44 -1.03
N ASN A 23 -2.26 12.11 0.00
CA ASN A 23 -1.96 11.82 1.39
C ASN A 23 -2.76 10.60 1.88
N THR A 24 -2.43 9.43 1.34
CA THR A 24 -3.04 8.16 1.69
C THR A 24 -2.02 7.22 2.34
N GLU A 25 -2.49 6.41 3.28
CA GLU A 25 -1.70 5.39 3.96
C GLU A 25 -2.34 4.01 3.77
N LEU A 26 -1.51 2.99 3.66
CA LEU A 26 -1.97 1.60 3.61
C LEU A 26 -2.31 1.15 5.02
N LEU A 27 -3.59 0.85 5.26
CA LEU A 27 -4.08 0.46 6.57
C LEU A 27 -4.01 -1.06 6.77
N SER A 28 -4.41 -1.83 5.75
CA SER A 28 -4.37 -3.29 5.76
C SER A 28 -4.27 -3.83 4.35
N LEU A 29 -3.62 -4.99 4.17
CA LEU A 29 -3.51 -5.65 2.86
C LEU A 29 -4.52 -6.75 2.61
N PHE A 30 -5.38 -6.94 3.60
CA PHE A 30 -6.54 -7.77 3.53
C PHE A 30 -7.68 -6.88 3.98
N GLY A 31 -8.40 -6.36 2.99
CA GLY A 31 -9.66 -5.68 3.23
C GLY A 31 -10.74 -6.68 3.63
N GLN A 32 -11.99 -6.30 3.38
CA GLN A 32 -13.14 -7.16 3.64
C GLN A 32 -13.13 -8.39 2.71
N GLN A 33 -12.48 -8.25 1.56
CA GLN A 33 -12.31 -9.28 0.54
C GLN A 33 -10.82 -9.65 0.48
N LEU A 34 -10.51 -10.94 0.29
CA LEU A 34 -9.12 -11.44 0.25
C LEU A 34 -8.27 -10.83 -0.87
N LEU A 35 -8.94 -10.30 -1.90
CA LEU A 35 -8.35 -9.70 -3.10
C LEU A 35 -8.34 -8.17 -3.04
N THR A 36 -8.67 -7.56 -1.90
CA THR A 36 -8.62 -6.10 -1.74
C THR A 36 -7.62 -5.71 -0.67
N VAL A 37 -7.04 -4.53 -0.87
CA VAL A 37 -6.22 -3.82 0.10
C VAL A 37 -6.97 -2.59 0.57
N GLN A 38 -6.80 -2.25 1.84
CA GLN A 38 -7.46 -1.13 2.50
C GLN A 38 -6.47 0.01 2.70
N TYR A 39 -6.84 1.17 2.18
CA TYR A 39 -6.14 2.44 2.33
C TYR A 39 -6.97 3.40 3.17
N TYR A 40 -6.30 4.34 3.83
CA TYR A 40 -6.90 5.42 4.59
C TYR A 40 -6.39 6.75 4.06
N CYS A 41 -7.30 7.68 3.74
CA CYS A 41 -6.92 9.02 3.34
C CYS A 41 -6.83 9.94 4.56
N ASN A 42 -5.66 10.53 4.80
CA ASN A 42 -5.44 11.48 5.89
C ASN A 42 -5.96 12.90 5.60
N SER A 43 -6.33 13.21 4.35
CA SER A 43 -6.90 14.52 4.02
C SER A 43 -8.41 14.59 4.22
N CYS A 44 -9.14 13.57 3.77
CA CYS A 44 -10.60 13.50 3.93
C CYS A 44 -11.04 12.51 5.01
N HIS A 45 -10.08 11.90 5.72
CA HIS A 45 -10.31 10.97 6.82
C HIS A 45 -11.22 9.79 6.44
N THR A 46 -11.19 9.39 5.17
CA THR A 46 -12.07 8.37 4.60
C THR A 46 -11.27 7.12 4.22
N PRO A 47 -11.66 5.93 4.69
CA PRO A 47 -11.08 4.67 4.23
C PRO A 47 -11.60 4.30 2.84
N PHE A 48 -10.76 3.69 2.02
CA PHE A 48 -11.12 3.17 0.70
C PHE A 48 -10.36 1.89 0.40
N GLU A 49 -10.96 1.02 -0.43
CA GLU A 49 -10.35 -0.24 -0.82
C GLU A 49 -9.94 -0.20 -2.30
N ARG A 50 -8.85 -0.89 -2.62
CA ARG A 50 -8.38 -1.13 -3.98
C ARG A 50 -8.28 -2.62 -4.21
N VAL A 51 -8.54 -3.06 -5.43
CA VAL A 51 -8.23 -4.42 -5.85
C VAL A 51 -6.71 -4.60 -5.82
N LYS A 52 -6.28 -5.78 -5.39
CA LYS A 52 -4.89 -6.17 -5.26
C LYS A 52 -4.36 -6.50 -6.65
N ASP A 53 -3.59 -5.59 -7.23
CA ASP A 53 -2.83 -5.84 -8.45
C ASP A 53 -1.47 -6.50 -8.10
N ASP A 54 -0.83 -7.18 -9.05
CA ASP A 54 0.46 -7.88 -8.85
C ASP A 54 1.53 -6.97 -8.20
N ASP A 55 1.55 -5.68 -8.55
CA ASP A 55 2.50 -4.67 -8.04
C ASP A 55 2.35 -4.41 -6.52
N VAL A 56 1.13 -4.56 -5.99
CA VAL A 56 0.82 -4.33 -4.56
C VAL A 56 1.26 -5.50 -3.70
N LEU A 57 1.32 -6.71 -4.27
CA LEU A 57 1.80 -7.91 -3.58
C LEU A 57 3.31 -7.88 -3.38
N GLU A 58 4.06 -7.37 -4.36
CA GLU A 58 5.52 -7.26 -4.29
C GLU A 58 5.99 -6.24 -3.24
N ASP A 59 5.37 -5.04 -3.15
CA ASP A 59 5.72 -4.05 -2.11
C ASP A 59 5.45 -4.58 -0.69
N TYR A 60 4.39 -5.38 -0.50
CA TYR A 60 4.11 -5.95 0.82
C TYR A 60 5.04 -7.08 1.22
N ALA A 61 5.38 -7.98 0.29
CA ALA A 61 6.33 -9.05 0.55
C ALA A 61 7.65 -8.47 1.07
N ALA A 62 8.14 -7.41 0.43
CA ALA A 62 9.35 -6.70 0.86
C ALA A 62 9.26 -6.12 2.29
N ARG A 63 8.08 -5.62 2.72
CA ARG A 63 7.89 -5.04 4.06
C ARG A 63 7.71 -6.08 5.16
N LYS A 64 7.13 -7.25 4.86
CA LYS A 64 7.00 -8.37 5.82
C LYS A 64 8.34 -9.00 6.17
N GLU A 65 9.26 -9.10 5.21
CA GLU A 65 10.58 -9.71 5.43
C GLU A 65 11.48 -8.91 6.38
N SER A 66 11.26 -7.60 6.50
CA SER A 66 11.94 -6.73 7.48
C SER A 66 11.45 -6.85 8.93
N GLN A 67 10.43 -7.68 9.21
CA GLN A 67 9.86 -7.85 10.56
C GLN A 67 10.16 -9.21 11.21
N GLN A 68 11.12 -9.99 10.67
CA GLN A 68 11.56 -11.29 11.20
C GLN A 68 12.82 -11.19 12.07
#